data_AF-A0A318EW66-F1
#
_entry.id   AF-A0A318EW66-F1
#
_cell.length_a   1.000
_cell.length_b   1.000
_cell.length_c   1.000
_cell.angle_alpha   90.00
_cell.angle_beta   90.00
_cell.angle_gamma   90.00
#
_symmetry.space_group_name_H-M   'P 1'
#
loop_
_entity.id
_entity.type
_entity.pdbx_description
1 polymer ?
#
loop_
_entity_poly.entity_id
_entity_poly.type
_entity_poly.pdbx_seq_one_letter_code
_entity_poly.pdbx_strand_id
1 'polypeptide(L)'
;MINGKKSDELSLRELEKQIDRDIDDGIRTMESNKITLNDMFESYMETKRNLKMSTRSNYIYMWEKYIKDSTIGNRPLAKIRKSDVIRFYTSLLDAGFKTNSLETIHTIMHPTLSMAVDDDIIRKNPSDGVLQALDKTESKPDFVFTNRFDKPHNPMCINRAIKRIYTAFNEQEKQQAKEEHRTPALLHHFIAHIGIHFVLLLRE
;
A
#
# COMPACT_ATOMS: atom_id res chain seq x y z
N MET A 1 -4.88 -51.99 5.11
CA MET A 1 -5.14 -51.73 3.68
C MET A 1 -6.66 -51.68 3.54
N ILE A 2 -7.35 -50.64 3.06
CA ILE A 2 -7.13 -49.75 1.92
C ILE A 2 -7.74 -48.36 2.24
N ASN A 3 -7.06 -47.30 1.81
CA ASN A 3 -7.46 -45.89 1.95
C ASN A 3 -8.71 -45.54 1.13
N GLY A 4 -9.63 -44.76 1.70
CA GLY A 4 -10.71 -44.10 0.97
C GLY A 4 -10.79 -42.62 1.35
N LYS A 5 -9.97 -41.78 0.69
CA LYS A 5 -10.11 -40.32 0.71
C LYS A 5 -11.46 -39.97 0.09
N LYS A 6 -12.39 -39.42 0.88
CA LYS A 6 -13.60 -38.79 0.37
C LYS A 6 -13.21 -37.40 -0.16
N SER A 7 -12.96 -37.30 -1.46
CA SER A 7 -12.77 -36.04 -2.15
C SER A 7 -14.09 -35.25 -2.14
N ASP A 8 -14.02 -33.96 -1.82
CA ASP A 8 -15.11 -33.00 -1.97
C ASP A 8 -15.63 -33.02 -3.42
N GLU A 9 -16.68 -33.81 -3.70
CA GLU A 9 -17.41 -33.76 -4.95
C GLU A 9 -18.46 -32.64 -4.83
N LEU A 10 -18.25 -31.57 -5.60
CA LEU A 10 -19.19 -30.47 -5.76
C LEU A 10 -20.57 -31.05 -6.16
N SER A 11 -21.63 -30.49 -5.58
CA SER A 11 -22.99 -30.92 -5.91
C SER A 11 -23.29 -30.65 -7.39
N LEU A 12 -24.18 -31.45 -7.99
CA LEU A 12 -24.57 -31.31 -9.41
C LEU A 12 -25.00 -29.87 -9.76
N ARG A 13 -25.63 -29.14 -8.82
CA ARG A 13 -26.02 -27.74 -8.98
C ARG A 13 -24.83 -26.77 -9.00
N GLU A 14 -23.77 -27.06 -8.25
CA GLU A 14 -22.54 -26.24 -8.26
C GLU A 14 -21.73 -26.47 -9.53
N LEU A 15 -21.76 -27.71 -10.05
CA LEU A 15 -21.12 -28.07 -11.31
C LEU A 15 -21.83 -27.44 -12.51
N GLU A 16 -23.16 -27.50 -12.57
CA GLU A 16 -23.98 -26.80 -13.58
C GLU A 16 -23.68 -25.29 -13.58
N LYS A 17 -23.69 -24.67 -12.40
CA LYS A 17 -23.33 -23.26 -12.26
C LYS A 17 -21.89 -22.96 -12.68
N GLN A 18 -20.97 -23.92 -12.55
CA GLN A 18 -19.58 -23.76 -13.00
C GLN A 18 -19.47 -23.87 -14.52
N ILE A 19 -20.20 -24.79 -15.16
CA ILE A 19 -20.23 -24.96 -16.62
C ILE A 19 -20.85 -23.74 -17.29
N ASP A 20 -21.98 -23.22 -16.80
CA ASP A 20 -22.60 -22.00 -17.35
C ASP A 20 -21.65 -20.79 -17.23
N ARG A 21 -20.94 -20.71 -16.09
CA ARG A 21 -19.92 -19.69 -15.85
C ARG A 21 -18.71 -19.81 -16.77
N ASP A 22 -18.35 -21.01 -17.20
CA ASP A 22 -17.21 -21.27 -18.08
C ASP A 22 -17.59 -21.04 -19.57
N ILE A 23 -18.86 -21.29 -19.93
CA ILE A 23 -19.43 -20.97 -21.25
C ILE A 23 -19.55 -19.46 -21.45
N ASP A 24 -20.09 -18.73 -20.47
CA ASP A 24 -20.14 -17.26 -20.50
C ASP A 24 -18.74 -16.65 -20.56
N ASP A 25 -17.77 -17.22 -19.82
CA ASP A 25 -16.38 -16.79 -19.86
C ASP A 25 -15.75 -16.98 -21.25
N GLY A 26 -16.09 -18.06 -21.96
CA GLY A 26 -15.59 -18.34 -23.31
C GLY A 26 -16.06 -17.33 -24.37
N ILE A 27 -17.26 -16.77 -24.21
CA ILE A 27 -17.82 -15.76 -25.11
C ILE A 27 -17.31 -14.36 -24.73
N ARG A 28 -17.30 -14.03 -23.43
CA ARG A 28 -16.79 -12.74 -22.91
C ARG A 28 -15.30 -12.54 -23.11
N THR A 29 -14.50 -13.61 -23.17
CA THR A 29 -13.04 -13.51 -23.33
C THR A 29 -12.59 -12.88 -24.64
N MET A 30 -13.37 -12.94 -25.72
CA MET A 30 -12.98 -12.36 -27.02
C MET A 30 -13.12 -10.83 -27.05
N GLU A 31 -14.18 -10.26 -26.47
CA GLU A 31 -14.40 -8.81 -26.42
C GLU A 31 -13.67 -8.14 -25.25
N SER A 32 -13.64 -8.78 -24.07
CA SER A 32 -12.91 -8.27 -22.89
C SER A 32 -11.39 -8.22 -23.08
N ASN A 33 -10.83 -9.02 -24.00
CA ASN A 33 -9.40 -8.96 -24.33
C ASN A 33 -9.01 -7.69 -25.11
N LYS A 34 -9.97 -6.90 -25.58
CA LYS A 34 -9.70 -5.63 -26.29
C LYS A 34 -9.60 -4.44 -25.34
N ILE A 35 -10.33 -4.47 -24.22
CA ILE A 35 -10.39 -3.35 -23.29
C ILE A 35 -9.18 -3.39 -22.36
N THR A 36 -8.35 -2.36 -22.46
CA THR A 36 -7.17 -2.17 -21.61
C THR A 36 -7.49 -1.43 -20.32
N LEU A 37 -6.53 -1.40 -19.39
CA LEU A 37 -6.68 -0.62 -18.16
C LEU A 37 -6.78 0.89 -18.46
N ASN A 38 -6.08 1.38 -19.48
CA ASN A 38 -6.19 2.77 -19.93
C ASN A 38 -7.61 3.10 -20.42
N ASP A 39 -8.20 2.23 -21.25
CA ASP A 39 -9.56 2.46 -21.79
C ASP A 39 -10.61 2.54 -20.67
N MET A 40 -10.49 1.67 -19.65
CA MET A 40 -11.39 1.73 -18.50
C MET A 40 -11.17 2.94 -17.61
N PHE A 41 -9.94 3.44 -17.50
CA PHE A 41 -9.68 4.66 -16.77
C PHE A 41 -10.32 5.88 -17.43
N GLU A 42 -10.27 5.96 -18.77
CA GLU A 42 -10.93 7.03 -19.52
C GLU A 42 -12.44 7.01 -19.24
N SER A 43 -13.07 5.84 -19.39
CA SER A 43 -14.49 5.64 -19.06
C SER A 43 -14.79 6.01 -17.61
N TYR A 44 -13.95 5.60 -16.66
CA TYR A 44 -14.11 5.93 -15.24
C TYR A 44 -14.08 7.46 -15.01
N MET A 45 -13.15 8.16 -15.65
CA MET A 45 -13.03 9.61 -15.52
C MET A 45 -14.20 10.37 -16.15
N GLU A 46 -14.86 9.81 -17.17
CA GLU A 46 -16.08 10.37 -17.74
C GLU A 46 -17.29 10.28 -16.80
N THR A 47 -17.37 9.21 -15.99
CA THR A 47 -18.44 9.08 -14.98
C THR A 47 -18.33 10.11 -13.84
N LYS A 48 -17.11 10.60 -13.56
CA LYS A 48 -16.83 11.53 -12.44
C LYS A 48 -17.07 13.00 -12.80
N ARG A 49 -18.34 13.35 -13.12
CA ARG A 49 -18.76 14.72 -13.49
C ARG A 49 -18.68 15.73 -12.33
N ASN A 50 -18.89 15.28 -11.10
CA ASN A 50 -18.92 16.15 -9.90
C ASN A 50 -17.57 16.23 -9.16
N LEU A 51 -16.49 15.73 -9.76
CA LEU A 51 -15.17 15.76 -9.15
C LEU A 51 -14.58 17.18 -9.22
N LYS A 52 -14.04 17.69 -8.11
CA LYS A 52 -13.36 18.99 -8.09
C LYS A 52 -12.26 19.02 -9.15
N MET A 53 -12.13 20.15 -9.87
CA MET A 53 -11.17 20.28 -10.97
C MET A 53 -9.73 19.95 -10.53
N SER A 54 -9.30 20.43 -9.36
CA SER A 54 -7.97 20.14 -8.82
C SER A 54 -7.73 18.64 -8.60
N THR A 55 -8.72 17.92 -8.09
CA THR A 55 -8.65 16.47 -7.88
C THR A 55 -8.62 15.73 -9.22
N ARG A 56 -9.43 16.17 -10.19
CA ARG A 56 -9.44 15.62 -11.55
C ARG A 56 -8.06 15.76 -12.21
N SER A 57 -7.48 16.96 -12.16
CA SER A 57 -6.14 17.22 -12.70
C SER A 57 -5.07 16.37 -12.03
N ASN A 58 -5.13 16.21 -10.70
CA ASN A 58 -4.19 15.35 -9.99
C ASN A 58 -4.32 13.88 -10.41
N TYR A 59 -5.55 13.37 -10.59
CA TYR A 59 -5.76 11.98 -11.04
C TYR A 59 -5.22 11.74 -12.44
N ILE A 60 -5.51 12.66 -13.38
CA ILE A 60 -4.98 12.58 -14.74
C ILE A 60 -3.46 12.62 -14.71
N TYR A 61 -2.86 13.56 -13.98
CA TYR A 61 -1.41 13.66 -13.85
C TYR A 61 -0.76 12.38 -13.32
N MET A 62 -1.31 11.82 -12.24
CA MET A 62 -0.80 10.57 -11.66
C MET A 62 -0.94 9.41 -12.64
N TRP A 63 -2.05 9.33 -13.37
CA TRP A 63 -2.27 8.28 -14.34
C TRP A 63 -1.33 8.39 -15.54
N GLU A 64 -1.24 9.56 -16.16
CA GLU A 64 -0.38 9.81 -17.32
C GLU A 64 1.08 9.56 -16.98
N LYS A 65 1.53 10.02 -15.82
CA LYS A 65 2.94 9.92 -15.44
C LYS A 65 3.39 8.51 -15.04
N TYR A 66 2.52 7.73 -14.40
CA TYR A 66 2.93 6.48 -13.75
C TYR A 66 2.27 5.23 -14.32
N ILE A 67 1.11 5.34 -14.97
CA ILE A 67 0.29 4.17 -15.37
C ILE A 67 0.14 4.10 -16.89
N LYS A 68 -0.13 5.22 -17.57
CA LYS A 68 -0.50 5.26 -19.00
C LYS A 68 0.49 4.52 -19.90
N ASP A 69 1.78 4.86 -19.77
CA ASP A 69 2.86 4.26 -20.58
C ASP A 69 3.48 3.02 -19.91
N SER A 70 2.95 2.61 -18.76
CA SER A 70 3.42 1.41 -18.06
C SER A 70 2.92 0.13 -18.75
N THR A 71 3.58 -0.98 -18.45
CA THR A 71 3.17 -2.30 -18.94
C THR A 71 1.79 -2.72 -18.42
N ILE A 72 1.36 -2.22 -17.25
CA ILE A 72 0.04 -2.54 -16.70
C ILE A 72 -1.07 -1.69 -17.31
N GLY A 73 -0.80 -0.44 -17.70
CA GLY A 73 -1.78 0.47 -18.32
C GLY A 73 -2.27 -0.02 -19.68
N ASN A 74 -1.36 -0.52 -20.52
CA ASN A 74 -1.67 -1.02 -21.86
C ASN A 74 -2.11 -2.50 -21.88
N ARG A 75 -2.23 -3.14 -20.71
CA ARG A 75 -2.58 -4.55 -20.62
C ARG A 75 -4.11 -4.73 -20.68
N PRO A 76 -4.63 -5.72 -21.42
CA PRO A 76 -6.03 -6.08 -21.36
C PRO A 76 -6.46 -6.44 -19.94
N LEU A 77 -7.59 -5.93 -19.48
CA LEU A 77 -8.08 -6.12 -18.11
C LEU A 77 -8.25 -7.60 -17.76
N ALA A 78 -8.77 -8.39 -18.69
CA ALA A 78 -8.93 -9.83 -18.54
C ALA A 78 -7.61 -10.58 -18.28
N LYS A 79 -6.46 -9.97 -18.60
CA LYS A 79 -5.11 -10.52 -18.40
C LYS A 79 -4.39 -9.95 -17.18
N ILE A 80 -4.97 -8.97 -16.49
CA ILE A 80 -4.40 -8.42 -15.26
C ILE A 80 -4.72 -9.38 -14.11
N ARG A 81 -3.70 -9.70 -13.32
CA ARG A 81 -3.80 -10.50 -12.10
C ARG A 81 -3.37 -9.67 -10.90
N LYS A 82 -3.81 -10.08 -9.71
CA LYS A 82 -3.39 -9.45 -8.45
C LYS A 82 -1.87 -9.35 -8.30
N SER A 83 -1.14 -10.38 -8.77
CA SER A 83 0.33 -10.39 -8.78
C SER A 83 0.94 -9.30 -9.68
N ASP A 84 0.28 -8.94 -10.78
CA ASP A 84 0.75 -7.85 -11.65
C ASP A 84 0.62 -6.50 -10.94
N VAL A 85 -0.49 -6.28 -10.22
CA VAL A 85 -0.72 -5.06 -9.44
C VAL A 85 0.29 -4.94 -8.30
N ILE A 86 0.53 -6.02 -7.55
CA ILE A 86 1.57 -6.06 -6.50
C ILE A 86 2.93 -5.71 -7.08
N ARG A 87 3.33 -6.36 -8.18
CA ARG A 87 4.63 -6.09 -8.83
C ARG A 87 4.75 -4.63 -9.27
N PHE A 88 3.69 -4.07 -9.84
CA PHE A 88 3.66 -2.67 -10.24
C PHE A 88 3.85 -1.74 -9.04
N TYR A 89 3.11 -1.94 -7.95
CA TYR A 89 3.23 -1.12 -6.76
C TYR A 89 4.61 -1.25 -6.09
N THR A 90 5.15 -2.47 -5.98
CA THR A 90 6.52 -2.69 -5.49
C THR A 90 7.54 -1.96 -6.37
N SER A 91 7.40 -2.01 -7.70
CA SER A 91 8.33 -1.29 -8.60
C SER A 91 8.30 0.23 -8.42
N LEU A 92 7.16 0.81 -8.03
CA LEU A 92 7.06 2.23 -7.70
C LEU A 92 7.78 2.53 -6.38
N LEU A 93 7.57 1.72 -5.35
CA LEU A 93 8.23 1.87 -4.04
C LEU A 93 9.75 1.73 -4.17
N ASP A 94 10.23 0.73 -4.92
CA ASP A 94 11.64 0.53 -5.23
C ASP A 94 12.27 1.73 -5.96
N ALA A 95 11.48 2.44 -6.77
CA ALA A 95 11.88 3.67 -7.45
C ALA A 95 11.86 4.92 -6.53
N GLY A 96 11.63 4.75 -5.22
CA GLY A 96 11.57 5.83 -4.23
C GLY A 96 10.23 6.56 -4.17
N PHE A 97 9.16 5.98 -4.72
CA PHE A 97 7.83 6.57 -4.65
C PHE A 97 7.29 6.52 -3.22
N LYS A 98 6.70 7.62 -2.73
CA LYS A 98 6.19 7.70 -1.36
C LYS A 98 4.92 6.87 -1.19
N THR A 99 4.72 6.27 -0.03
CA THR A 99 3.52 5.49 0.34
C THR A 99 2.23 6.29 0.15
N ASN A 100 2.16 7.55 0.62
CA ASN A 100 0.98 8.42 0.42
C ASN A 100 0.68 8.68 -1.08
N SER A 101 1.72 8.75 -1.92
CA SER A 101 1.55 8.91 -3.36
C SER A 101 1.05 7.60 -4.00
N LEU A 102 1.52 6.45 -3.49
CA LEU A 102 1.01 5.13 -3.90
C LEU A 102 -0.48 4.97 -3.53
N GLU A 103 -0.90 5.44 -2.36
CA GLU A 103 -2.32 5.48 -1.97
C GLU A 103 -3.16 6.32 -2.95
N THR A 104 -2.60 7.41 -3.48
CA THR A 104 -3.28 8.22 -4.51
C THR A 104 -3.46 7.42 -5.79
N ILE A 105 -2.42 6.70 -6.24
CA ILE A 105 -2.51 5.77 -7.38
C ILE A 105 -3.58 4.71 -7.12
N HIS A 106 -3.58 4.11 -5.92
CA HIS A 106 -4.55 3.08 -5.55
C HIS A 106 -5.98 3.62 -5.52
N THR A 107 -6.20 4.84 -5.04
CA THR A 107 -7.51 5.51 -5.01
C THR A 107 -8.10 5.72 -6.41
N ILE A 108 -7.28 5.73 -7.45
CA ILE A 108 -7.72 5.84 -8.85
C ILE A 108 -7.85 4.44 -9.47
N MET A 109 -6.85 3.59 -9.26
CA MET A 109 -6.77 2.25 -9.85
C MET A 109 -7.86 1.31 -9.33
N HIS A 110 -8.14 1.34 -8.03
CA HIS A 110 -9.11 0.44 -7.42
C HIS A 110 -10.54 0.70 -7.92
N PRO A 111 -11.08 1.93 -7.92
CA PRO A 111 -12.39 2.20 -8.50
C PRO A 111 -12.46 1.94 -10.01
N THR A 112 -11.39 2.19 -10.76
CA THR A 112 -11.32 1.87 -12.20
C THR A 112 -11.51 0.37 -12.43
N LEU A 113 -10.83 -0.46 -11.64
CA LEU A 113 -10.97 -1.92 -11.69
C LEU A 113 -12.30 -2.40 -11.11
N SER A 114 -12.88 -1.71 -10.14
CA SER A 114 -14.22 -2.02 -9.63
C SER A 114 -15.29 -1.77 -10.69
N MET A 115 -15.19 -0.68 -11.46
CA MET A 115 -16.08 -0.43 -12.58
C MET A 115 -15.98 -1.55 -13.63
N ALA A 116 -14.78 -2.09 -13.86
CA ALA A 116 -14.62 -3.26 -14.73
C ALA A 116 -15.23 -4.56 -14.17
N VAL A 117 -15.38 -4.67 -12.84
CA VAL A 117 -16.15 -5.77 -12.24
C VAL A 117 -17.65 -5.52 -12.43
N ASP A 118 -18.11 -4.30 -12.20
CA ASP A 118 -19.51 -3.92 -12.34
C ASP A 118 -20.01 -4.08 -13.80
N ASP A 119 -19.15 -3.78 -14.78
CA ASP A 119 -19.37 -3.96 -16.21
C ASP A 119 -19.13 -5.41 -16.68
N ASP A 120 -18.93 -6.35 -15.76
CA ASP A 120 -18.79 -7.78 -16.06
C ASP A 120 -17.55 -8.14 -16.93
N ILE A 121 -16.60 -7.21 -17.09
CA ILE A 121 -15.36 -7.36 -17.86
C ILE A 121 -14.37 -8.28 -17.13
N ILE A 122 -14.29 -8.14 -15.80
CA ILE A 122 -13.46 -8.98 -14.93
C ILE A 122 -14.27 -9.52 -13.75
N ARG A 123 -14.01 -10.75 -13.32
CA ARG A 123 -14.81 -11.40 -12.27
C ARG A 123 -14.47 -10.92 -10.84
N LYS A 124 -13.25 -10.42 -10.65
CA LYS A 124 -12.72 -9.99 -9.35
C LYS A 124 -11.78 -8.81 -9.55
N ASN A 125 -11.81 -7.85 -8.63
CA ASN A 125 -10.91 -6.71 -8.69
C ASN A 125 -9.48 -7.16 -8.28
N PRO A 126 -8.48 -7.08 -9.18
CA PRO A 126 -7.12 -7.54 -8.88
C PRO A 126 -6.38 -6.63 -7.89
N SER A 127 -6.89 -5.42 -7.60
CA SER A 127 -6.31 -4.51 -6.62
C SER A 127 -6.78 -4.77 -5.18
N ASP A 128 -7.76 -5.65 -4.97
CA ASP A 128 -8.33 -5.93 -3.66
C ASP A 128 -7.28 -6.42 -2.67
N GLY A 129 -7.14 -5.69 -1.56
CA GLY A 129 -6.22 -6.02 -0.48
C GLY A 129 -4.74 -5.97 -0.87
N VAL A 130 -4.38 -5.31 -1.97
CA VAL A 130 -2.97 -5.18 -2.40
C VAL A 130 -2.17 -4.29 -1.44
N LEU A 131 -2.70 -3.13 -1.04
CA LEU A 131 -2.00 -2.25 -0.09
C LEU A 131 -1.71 -2.94 1.25
N GLN A 132 -2.66 -3.73 1.76
CA GLN A 132 -2.49 -4.50 3.01
C GLN A 132 -1.43 -5.60 2.87
N ALA A 133 -1.27 -6.17 1.68
CA ALA A 133 -0.23 -7.14 1.40
C ALA A 133 1.16 -6.51 1.39
N LEU A 134 1.27 -5.27 0.91
CA LEU A 134 2.52 -4.50 0.84
C LEU A 134 2.95 -3.89 2.19
N ASP A 135 1.99 -3.42 2.99
CA ASP A 135 2.29 -2.88 4.32
C ASP A 135 2.92 -3.95 5.23
N LYS A 136 2.51 -5.21 5.09
CA LYS A 136 3.13 -6.35 5.79
C LYS A 136 4.58 -6.63 5.37
N THR A 137 4.99 -6.20 4.17
CA THR A 137 6.35 -6.44 3.66
C THR A 137 7.29 -5.28 3.93
N GLU A 138 6.80 -4.05 4.11
CA GLU A 138 7.65 -2.86 4.32
C GLU A 138 7.65 -2.31 5.76
N SER A 139 6.67 -2.69 6.59
CA SER A 139 6.49 -2.13 7.93
C SER A 139 6.92 -3.08 9.04
N LYS A 140 8.20 -3.43 9.10
CA LYS A 140 8.77 -3.91 10.37
C LYS A 140 9.87 -2.95 10.80
N PRO A 141 9.63 -2.10 11.81
CA PRO A 141 10.70 -1.30 12.38
C PRO A 141 11.81 -2.24 12.86
N ASP A 142 13.07 -1.94 12.50
CA ASP A 142 14.25 -2.70 12.96
C ASP A 142 14.30 -2.82 14.49
N PHE A 143 13.66 -1.87 15.19
CA PHE A 143 13.52 -1.87 16.63
C PHE A 143 12.16 -1.34 17.07
N VAL A 144 11.48 -2.05 17.97
CA VAL A 144 10.19 -1.67 18.55
C VAL A 144 10.31 -1.65 20.07
N PHE A 145 9.98 -0.52 20.70
CA PHE A 145 9.82 -0.48 22.15
C PHE A 145 8.55 -1.21 22.54
N THR A 146 8.67 -2.34 23.24
CA THR A 146 7.55 -3.10 23.78
C THR A 146 7.42 -2.89 25.29
N ASN A 147 6.22 -3.12 25.82
CA ASN A 147 6.00 -3.24 27.25
C ASN A 147 6.29 -4.68 27.72
N ARG A 148 6.19 -4.95 29.03
CA ARG A 148 6.36 -6.30 29.62
C ARG A 148 5.41 -7.40 29.10
N PHE A 149 4.45 -7.03 28.25
CA PHE A 149 3.47 -7.93 27.63
C PHE A 149 3.69 -8.04 26.11
N ASP A 150 4.88 -7.69 25.62
CA ASP A 150 5.27 -7.71 24.19
C ASP A 150 4.39 -6.88 23.26
N LYS A 151 3.66 -5.89 23.80
CA LYS A 151 2.87 -4.95 23.00
C LYS A 151 3.64 -3.65 22.75
N PRO A 152 3.48 -3.01 21.57
CA PRO A 152 4.09 -1.72 21.28
C PRO A 152 3.79 -0.69 22.37
N HIS A 153 4.82 0.06 22.78
CA HIS A 153 4.72 1.02 23.88
C HIS A 153 4.10 2.35 23.42
N ASN A 154 3.50 3.09 24.35
CA ASN A 154 2.83 4.35 24.02
C ASN A 154 3.88 5.41 23.59
N PRO A 155 3.74 6.02 22.40
CA PRO A 155 4.65 7.04 21.88
C PRO A 155 4.89 8.23 22.82
N MET A 156 3.86 8.68 23.56
CA MET A 156 4.01 9.75 24.56
C MET A 156 4.89 9.33 25.74
N CYS A 157 4.79 8.06 26.16
CA CYS A 157 5.62 7.52 27.23
C CYS A 157 7.09 7.43 26.79
N ILE A 158 7.34 6.97 25.55
CA ILE A 158 8.68 6.91 24.95
C ILE A 158 9.27 8.32 24.85
N ASN A 159 8.52 9.28 24.30
CA ASN A 159 8.99 10.66 24.16
C ASN A 159 9.30 11.32 25.52
N ARG A 160 8.50 11.02 26.55
CA ARG A 160 8.77 11.49 27.91
C ARG A 160 10.04 10.86 28.50
N ALA A 161 10.29 9.58 28.23
CA ALA A 161 11.50 8.88 28.67
C ALA A 161 12.75 9.44 27.96
N ILE A 162 12.71 9.57 26.63
CA ILE A 162 13.75 10.22 25.83
C ILE A 162 14.04 11.63 26.37
N LYS A 163 12.98 12.41 26.66
CA LYS A 163 13.11 13.75 27.24
C LYS A 163 13.88 13.78 28.54
N ARG A 164 13.58 12.84 29.44
CA ARG A 164 14.29 12.72 30.72
C ARG A 164 15.76 12.34 30.51
N ILE A 165 16.04 11.42 29.59
CA ILE A 165 17.39 10.93 29.32
C ILE A 165 18.30 12.07 28.85
N TYR A 166 17.95 12.77 27.76
CA TYR A 166 18.84 13.81 27.23
C TYR A 166 18.92 15.02 28.18
N THR A 167 17.86 15.33 28.94
CA THR A 167 17.90 16.43 29.91
C THR A 167 18.88 16.11 31.05
N ALA A 168 18.78 14.92 31.63
CA ALA A 168 19.69 14.48 32.70
C ALA A 168 21.14 14.40 32.22
N PHE A 169 21.37 13.89 31.00
CA PHE A 169 22.70 13.86 30.39
C PHE A 169 23.27 15.28 30.24
N ASN A 170 22.49 16.20 29.67
CA ASN A 170 22.93 17.59 29.46
C ASN A 170 23.22 18.32 30.77
N GLU A 171 22.48 18.03 31.84
CA GLU A 171 22.75 18.58 33.17
C GLU A 171 24.07 18.07 33.74
N GLN A 172 24.32 16.75 33.67
CA GLN A 172 25.58 16.15 34.11
C GLN A 172 26.78 16.65 33.30
N GLU A 173 26.64 16.71 31.99
CA GLU A 173 27.69 17.16 31.08
C GLU A 173 28.05 18.64 31.28
N LYS A 174 27.06 19.50 31.58
CA LYS A 174 27.32 20.90 31.96
C LYS A 174 28.11 21.01 33.25
N GLN A 175 27.88 20.11 34.21
CA GLN A 175 28.60 20.12 35.47
C GLN A 175 30.05 19.64 35.28
N GLN A 176 30.24 18.52 34.56
CA GLN A 176 31.57 17.99 34.23
C GLN A 176 32.39 18.97 33.40
N ALA A 177 31.80 19.60 32.39
CA ALA A 177 32.51 20.57 31.55
C ALA A 177 32.99 21.80 32.33
N LYS A 178 32.25 22.21 33.38
CA LYS A 178 32.69 23.28 34.29
C LYS A 178 33.87 22.85 35.15
N GLU A 179 33.84 21.63 35.68
CA GLU A 179 34.90 21.05 36.51
C GLU A 179 36.19 20.83 35.70
N GLU A 180 36.05 20.40 34.46
CA GLU A 180 37.14 20.12 33.53
C GLU A 180 37.56 21.35 32.70
N HIS A 181 36.96 22.52 32.97
CA HIS A 181 37.19 23.77 32.24
C HIS A 181 37.15 23.63 30.70
N ARG A 182 36.27 22.77 30.19
CA ARG A 182 36.07 22.50 28.77
C ARG A 182 34.71 22.96 28.30
N THR A 183 34.49 22.92 26.99
CA THR A 183 33.18 23.16 26.40
C THR A 183 32.25 21.94 26.61
N PRO A 184 30.97 22.14 26.98
CA PRO A 184 30.02 21.05 27.18
C PRO A 184 29.49 20.49 25.85
N ALA A 185 29.49 19.15 25.71
CA ALA A 185 28.98 18.42 24.56
C ALA A 185 27.52 18.00 24.77
N LEU A 186 26.58 18.88 24.45
CA LEU A 186 25.15 18.67 24.72
C LEU A 186 24.48 17.77 23.67
N LEU A 187 23.63 16.85 24.15
CA LEU A 187 22.67 16.14 23.32
C LEU A 187 21.50 17.05 22.97
N HIS A 188 21.18 17.12 21.67
CA HIS A 188 20.06 17.92 21.19
C HIS A 188 18.72 17.24 21.51
N HIS A 189 17.65 18.03 21.56
CA HIS A 189 16.31 17.48 21.73
C HIS A 189 15.92 16.63 20.52
N PHE A 190 15.42 15.42 20.76
CA PHE A 190 14.83 14.58 19.72
C PHE A 190 13.55 13.90 20.22
N ILE A 191 12.68 13.54 19.26
CA ILE A 191 11.35 12.97 19.49
C ILE A 191 11.23 11.71 18.63
N ALA A 192 10.66 10.64 19.18
CA ALA A 192 10.19 9.51 18.38
C ALA A 192 8.93 9.94 17.62
N HIS A 193 9.04 10.12 16.30
CA HIS A 193 7.89 10.38 15.44
C HIS A 193 7.29 9.05 14.97
N ILE A 194 5.97 8.91 15.06
CA ILE A 194 5.26 7.72 14.58
C ILE A 194 5.15 7.85 13.06
N GLY A 195 5.99 7.14 12.34
CA GLY A 195 5.97 7.11 10.88
C GLY A 195 7.18 6.41 10.30
N ILE A 196 7.24 5.07 10.45
CA ILE A 196 8.02 4.03 9.73
C ILE A 196 9.53 4.24 9.45
N HIS A 197 10.10 5.43 9.60
CA HIS A 197 11.53 5.64 9.76
C HIS A 197 11.75 6.43 11.04
N PHE A 198 12.54 5.86 11.96
CA PHE A 198 13.30 6.66 12.91
C PHE A 198 14.35 7.46 12.12
N VAL A 199 13.92 8.46 11.35
CA VAL A 199 14.83 9.51 10.91
C VAL A 199 15.09 10.36 12.14
N LEU A 200 16.35 10.38 12.57
CA LEU A 200 16.88 11.32 13.53
C LEU A 200 16.75 12.74 12.95
N LEU A 201 15.54 13.31 12.96
CA LEU A 201 15.33 14.70 12.58
C LEU A 201 15.73 15.56 13.76
N LEU A 202 16.96 16.09 13.66
CA LEU A 202 17.38 17.28 14.38
C LEU A 202 16.43 18.41 13.97
N ARG A 203 15.52 18.80 14.86
CA ARG A 203 14.87 20.11 14.75
C ARG A 203 15.79 21.10 15.45
N GLU A 204 16.30 22.05 14.68
CA GLU A 204 16.98 23.25 15.19
C GLU A 204 16.08 24.03 16.15
#